data_AF-A0A316QQ29-F1
#
_entry.id   AF-A0A316QQ29-F1
#
_cell.length_a   1.000
_cell.length_b   1.000
_cell.length_c   1.000
_cell.angle_alpha   90.00
_cell.angle_beta   90.00
_cell.angle_gamma   90.00
#
_symmetry.space_group_name_H-M   'P 1'
#
loop_
_entity.id
_entity.type
_entity.pdbx_description
1 polymer ?
#
loop_
_entity_poly.entity_id
_entity_poly.type
_entity_poly.pdbx_seq_one_letter_code
_entity_poly.pdbx_strand_id
1 'polypeptide(L)'
;MKAYDMINKQELDLDRKALIDLMLHDRQVDLAFDQVRSDADGYLSWDAENWSCVDGRRFIRCYSLNGRVLRDSTTHNIYDMDNDFLPEEAKTVTIN
;
A
#
# COMPACT_ATOMS: atom_id res chain seq x y z
N MET A 1 3.13 13.68 -2.35
CA MET A 1 2.53 13.40 -1.03
C MET A 1 3.64 13.00 -0.08
N LYS A 2 3.48 13.26 1.21
CA LYS A 2 4.52 12.97 2.20
C LYS A 2 4.49 11.50 2.57
N ALA A 3 5.59 10.81 2.31
CA ALA A 3 5.84 9.45 2.75
C ALA A 3 7.03 9.42 3.70
N TYR A 4 6.94 8.66 4.78
CA TYR A 4 8.03 8.52 5.73
C TYR A 4 8.84 7.26 5.44
N ASP A 5 10.11 7.40 5.08
CA ASP A 5 11.03 6.30 4.88
C ASP A 5 11.55 5.81 6.24
N MET A 6 11.14 4.62 6.65
CA MET A 6 11.48 4.01 7.94
C MET A 6 12.95 3.57 8.01
N ILE A 7 13.54 3.17 6.87
CA ILE A 7 14.96 2.77 6.79
C ILE A 7 15.84 4.00 6.98
N ASN A 8 15.59 5.03 6.15
CA ASN A 8 16.43 6.22 6.11
C ASN A 8 16.02 7.28 7.15
N LYS A 9 14.90 7.06 7.86
CA LYS A 9 14.32 7.95 8.88
C LYS A 9 14.13 9.38 8.40
N GLN A 10 13.61 9.52 7.19
CA GLN A 10 13.40 10.81 6.54
C GLN A 10 12.02 10.89 5.90
N GLU A 11 11.48 12.10 5.82
CA GLU A 11 10.26 12.39 5.08
C GLU A 11 10.62 12.69 3.62
N LEU A 12 9.95 12.01 2.70
CA LEU A 12 10.10 12.17 1.26
C LEU A 12 8.79 12.69 0.68
N ASP A 13 8.88 13.63 -0.26
CA ASP A 13 7.74 14.03 -1.07
C ASP A 13 7.75 13.24 -2.38
N LEU A 14 6.88 12.24 -2.47
CA LEU A 14 6.81 11.29 -3.57
C LEU A 14 5.44 11.34 -4.23
N ASP A 15 5.39 11.06 -5.52
CA ASP A 15 4.14 10.81 -6.21
C ASP A 15 3.82 9.31 -6.24
N ARG A 16 2.61 8.96 -6.70
CA ARG A 16 2.17 7.57 -6.82
C ARG A 16 3.15 6.73 -7.65
N LYS A 17 3.69 7.28 -8.73
CA LYS A 17 4.62 6.58 -9.63
C LYS A 17 5.93 6.25 -8.93
N ALA A 18 6.49 7.18 -8.16
CA ALA A 18 7.69 6.95 -7.39
C ALA A 18 7.48 5.89 -6.30
N LEU A 19 6.31 5.83 -5.67
CA LEU A 19 5.98 4.76 -4.73
C LEU A 19 5.93 3.38 -5.41
N ILE A 20 5.35 3.30 -6.61
CA ILE A 20 5.34 2.05 -7.40
C ILE A 20 6.77 1.66 -7.81
N ASP A 21 7.58 2.64 -8.23
CA ASP A 21 8.99 2.41 -8.57
C ASP A 21 9.78 1.88 -7.37
N LEU A 22 9.54 2.40 -6.17
CA LEU A 22 10.13 1.86 -4.94
C LEU A 22 9.73 0.40 -4.73
N MET A 23 8.46 0.05 -4.93
CA MET A 23 8.01 -1.35 -4.82
C MET A 23 8.71 -2.27 -5.83
N LEU A 24 8.96 -1.79 -7.05
CA LEU A 24 9.72 -2.53 -8.06
C LEU A 24 11.20 -2.74 -7.68
N HIS A 25 11.73 -1.90 -6.78
CA HIS A 25 13.08 -2.00 -6.22
C HIS A 25 13.08 -2.63 -4.81
N ASP A 26 12.24 -3.66 -4.60
CA ASP A 26 12.18 -4.48 -3.39
C ASP A 26 11.87 -3.70 -2.09
N ARG A 27 11.26 -2.52 -2.19
CA ARG A 27 10.73 -1.79 -1.02
C ARG A 27 9.26 -2.17 -0.78
N GLN A 28 8.80 -1.98 0.45
CA GLN A 28 7.39 -2.11 0.80
C GLN A 28 6.79 -0.72 1.08
N VAL A 29 5.58 -0.47 0.59
CA VAL A 29 4.84 0.76 0.87
C VAL A 29 3.60 0.39 1.67
N ASP A 30 3.49 0.97 2.86
CA ASP A 30 2.36 0.78 3.74
C ASP A 30 1.47 2.03 3.75
N LEU A 31 0.18 1.78 3.67
CA LEU A 31 -0.86 2.79 3.75
C LEU A 31 -1.67 2.55 5.01
N ALA A 32 -1.89 3.58 5.82
CA ALA A 32 -2.88 3.54 6.90
C ALA A 32 -3.95 4.59 6.67
N PHE A 33 -5.21 4.22 6.92
CA PHE A 33 -6.38 5.03 6.69
C PHE A 33 -6.93 5.57 8.02
N ASP A 34 -7.68 6.67 7.95
CA ASP A 34 -8.38 7.24 9.11
C ASP A 34 -9.64 6.45 9.46
N GLN A 35 -10.23 5.79 8.48
CA GLN A 35 -11.49 5.05 8.57
C GLN A 35 -11.31 3.62 8.05
N VAL A 36 -12.09 2.70 8.62
CA VAL A 36 -12.19 1.33 8.12
C VAL A 36 -12.87 1.35 6.76
N ARG A 37 -12.24 0.72 5.78
CA ARG A 37 -12.75 0.47 4.44
C ARG A 37 -13.29 -0.94 4.36
N SER A 38 -14.19 -1.18 3.41
CA SER A 38 -14.68 -2.51 3.08
C SER A 38 -14.69 -2.73 1.58
N ASP A 39 -14.59 -3.99 1.16
CA ASP A 39 -14.79 -4.37 -0.23
C ASP A 39 -16.26 -4.20 -0.64
N ALA A 40 -16.53 -4.30 -1.94
CA ALA A 40 -17.86 -4.06 -2.49
C ALA A 40 -18.94 -4.99 -1.92
N ASP A 41 -18.55 -6.21 -1.55
CA ASP A 41 -19.43 -7.24 -1.01
C ASP A 41 -19.52 -7.22 0.54
N GLY A 42 -18.68 -6.43 1.21
CA GLY A 42 -18.65 -6.29 2.67
C GLY A 42 -18.05 -7.48 3.43
N TYR A 43 -17.32 -8.37 2.74
CA TYR A 43 -16.66 -9.53 3.35
C TYR A 43 -15.31 -9.19 3.95
N LEU A 44 -14.60 -8.23 3.36
CA LEU A 44 -13.29 -7.80 3.79
C LEU A 44 -13.36 -6.37 4.29
N SER A 45 -12.82 -6.11 5.48
CA SER A 45 -12.71 -4.76 6.02
C SER A 45 -11.31 -4.52 6.57
N TRP A 46 -10.74 -3.35 6.29
CA TRP A 46 -9.35 -3.02 6.62
C TRP A 46 -9.19 -1.53 6.92
N ASP A 47 -8.20 -1.20 7.75
CA ASP A 47 -7.78 0.17 8.05
C ASP A 47 -6.33 0.44 7.65
N ALA A 48 -5.61 -0.58 7.17
CA ALA A 48 -4.28 -0.45 6.62
C ALA A 48 -4.01 -1.48 5.52
N GLU A 49 -3.07 -1.14 4.63
CA GLU A 49 -2.63 -1.95 3.52
C GLU A 49 -1.11 -1.99 3.45
N ASN A 50 -0.57 -3.12 3.01
CA ASN A 50 0.85 -3.28 2.74
C ASN A 50 1.01 -3.69 1.27
N TRP A 51 1.77 -2.89 0.53
CA TRP A 51 1.99 -3.08 -0.90
C TRP A 51 3.46 -3.41 -1.16
N SER A 52 3.69 -4.49 -1.91
CA SER A 52 5.02 -4.93 -2.32
C SER A 52 5.00 -5.54 -3.71
N CYS A 53 6.14 -5.54 -4.40
CA CYS A 53 6.31 -6.27 -5.64
C CYS A 53 6.97 -7.62 -5.38
N VAL A 54 6.57 -8.65 -6.12
CA VAL A 54 7.08 -10.02 -5.93
C VAL A 54 8.13 -10.42 -6.96
N ASP A 55 7.91 -10.04 -8.22
CA ASP A 55 8.71 -10.51 -9.36
C ASP A 55 8.93 -9.42 -10.42
N GLY A 56 8.80 -8.15 -10.02
CA GLY A 56 8.88 -6.99 -10.92
C GLY A 56 7.67 -6.84 -11.84
N ARG A 57 6.63 -7.67 -11.69
CA ARG A 57 5.41 -7.63 -12.53
C ARG A 57 4.12 -7.67 -11.72
N ARG A 58 4.13 -8.44 -10.62
CA ARG A 58 2.97 -8.63 -9.75
C ARG A 58 3.19 -7.89 -8.43
N PHE A 59 2.19 -7.10 -8.07
CA PHE A 59 2.09 -6.44 -6.78
C PHE A 59 1.12 -7.21 -5.90
N ILE A 60 1.47 -7.35 -4.63
CA ILE A 60 0.58 -7.92 -3.62
C ILE A 60 0.13 -6.79 -2.71
N ARG A 61 -1.17 -6.76 -2.45
CA ARG A 61 -1.80 -5.95 -1.43
C ARG A 61 -2.26 -6.87 -0.31
N CYS A 62 -1.61 -6.75 0.84
CA CYS A 62 -2.05 -7.35 2.09
C CYS A 62 -2.87 -6.35 2.88
N TYR A 63 -3.84 -6.85 3.65
CA TYR A 63 -4.76 -6.02 4.42
C TYR A 63 -4.51 -6.21 5.92
N SER A 64 -4.72 -5.14 6.68
CA SER A 64 -4.73 -5.16 8.13
C SER A 64 -5.97 -4.46 8.66
N LEU A 65 -6.48 -4.94 9.80
CA LEU A 65 -7.60 -4.34 10.51
C LEU A 65 -7.27 -4.22 12.00
N ASN A 66 -7.33 -3.01 12.56
CA ASN A 66 -7.06 -2.72 13.97
C ASN A 66 -5.71 -3.31 14.44
N GLY A 67 -4.68 -3.19 13.61
CA GLY A 67 -3.33 -3.70 13.88
C GLY A 67 -3.15 -5.21 13.71
N ARG A 68 -4.16 -5.94 13.23
CA ARG A 68 -4.05 -7.36 12.90
C ARG A 68 -3.98 -7.56 11.39
N VAL A 69 -2.93 -8.22 10.92
CA VAL A 69 -2.79 -8.65 9.53
C VAL A 69 -3.85 -9.71 9.21
N LEU A 70 -4.58 -9.49 8.12
CA LEU A 70 -5.62 -10.40 7.62
C LEU A 70 -4.99 -11.51 6.76
N ARG A 71 -5.74 -12.59 6.56
CA ARG A 71 -5.28 -13.71 5.73
C ARG A 71 -5.47 -13.44 4.24
N ASP A 72 -6.45 -12.63 3.92
CA ASP A 72 -6.81 -12.23 2.58
C ASP A 72 -5.76 -11.26 2.02
N SER A 73 -5.48 -11.41 0.72
CA SER A 73 -4.61 -10.54 -0.04
C SER A 73 -5.07 -10.52 -1.49
N THR A 74 -4.78 -9.44 -2.20
CA THR A 74 -5.07 -9.32 -3.63
C THR A 74 -3.79 -9.14 -4.42
N THR A 75 -3.82 -9.62 -5.67
CA THR A 75 -2.69 -9.52 -6.60
C THR A 75 -3.06 -8.59 -7.74
N HIS A 76 -2.15 -7.69 -8.08
CA HIS A 76 -2.34 -6.63 -9.06
C HIS A 76 -1.21 -6.65 -10.08
N ASN A 77 -1.51 -6.31 -11.33
CA ASN A 77 -0.50 -5.99 -12.34
C ASN A 77 -0.30 -4.47 -12.43
N ILE A 78 0.68 -4.01 -13.21
CA ILE A 78 0.99 -2.58 -13.34
C ILE A 78 -0.18 -1.70 -13.82
N TYR A 79 -1.08 -2.24 -14.63
CA TYR A 79 -2.27 -1.53 -15.12
C TYR A 79 -3.36 -1.44 -14.05
N ASP A 80 -3.45 -2.43 -13.17
CA ASP A 80 -4.39 -2.43 -12.03
C ASP A 80 -3.99 -1.35 -11.01
N MET A 81 -2.67 -1.13 -10.82
CA MET A 81 -2.13 -0.12 -9.89
C MET A 81 -2.68 1.30 -10.13
N ASP A 82 -3.06 1.64 -11.36
CA ASP A 82 -3.61 2.97 -11.65
C ASP A 82 -4.98 3.21 -11.01
N ASN A 83 -5.74 2.13 -10.73
CA ASN A 83 -7.07 2.17 -10.13
C ASN A 83 -7.07 1.70 -8.66
N ASP A 84 -6.23 0.72 -8.32
CA ASP A 84 -6.28 0.03 -7.03
C ASP A 84 -5.31 0.59 -5.99
N PHE A 85 -4.20 1.21 -6.43
CA PHE A 85 -3.21 1.81 -5.53
C PHE A 85 -3.45 3.32 -5.43
N LEU A 86 -4.17 3.72 -4.38
CA LEU A 86 -4.61 5.10 -4.12
C LEU A 86 -3.95 5.67 -2.85
N PRO A 87 -2.63 5.89 -2.83
CA PRO A 87 -1.90 6.34 -1.64
C PRO A 87 -2.30 7.76 -1.20
N GLU A 88 -2.88 8.57 -2.09
CA GLU A 88 -3.43 9.89 -1.78
C GLU A 88 -4.61 9.86 -0.82
N GLU A 89 -5.34 8.76 -0.73
CA GLU A 89 -6.44 8.60 0.21
C GLU A 89 -5.97 8.09 1.58
N ALA A 90 -4.70 7.72 1.71
CA ALA A 90 -4.12 7.28 2.95
C ALA A 90 -3.87 8.47 3.87
N LYS A 91 -4.10 8.27 5.17
CA LYS A 91 -3.75 9.25 6.21
C LYS A 91 -2.24 9.32 6.39
N THR A 92 -1.58 8.16 6.32
CA THR A 92 -0.12 8.06 6.44
C THR A 92 0.40 7.05 5.44
N VAL A 93 1.51 7.41 4.79
CA VAL A 93 2.27 6.55 3.89
C VAL A 93 3.64 6.32 4.50
N THR A 94 4.02 5.06 4.69
CA THR A 94 5.35 4.69 5.20
C THR A 94 6.04 3.72 4.25
N ILE A 95 7.35 3.86 4.10
CA ILE A 95 8.15 3.03 3.21
C ILE A 95 9.11 2.22 4.08
N ASN A 96 9.05 0.90 3.96
CA ASN A 96 9.94 -0.04 4.66
C ASN A 96 11.01 -0.59 3.73
#